data_AF-A0AA40ESA0-F1
#
_entry.id   AF-A0AA40ESA0-F1
#
_cell.length_a   1.000
_cell.length_b   1.000
_cell.length_c   1.000
_cell.angle_alpha   90.00
_cell.angle_beta   90.00
_cell.angle_gamma   90.00
#
_symmetry.space_group_name_H-M   'P 1'
#
loop_
_entity.id
_entity.type
_entity.pdbx_description
1 polymer ?
#
loop_
_entity_poly.entity_id
_entity_poly.type
_entity_poly.pdbx_seq_one_letter_code
_entity_poly.pdbx_strand_id
1 'polypeptide(L)'
;MNQQTIPGHDVERQCHARPKNIEWIQIGFWIPVGIWFSVLFTLTITLGVWGALPAPGSACKPDGTFSPFSDDYTWWSRASFFEITLKTSQMSFAEVKVIDLIWDLVIGRAGQALLAWVSWKVFASYVAVMIQKRPTTYSAYFTIFVKQETSFTTIYRLIRELGPQNILGSKAVMVFVIFTLNFILAFPTMASAMTGYAASVEAFIQDRNSEGYIKYSTFELVEYVVHDGHRIGLTKNYIMSYRAPENVRQYGFFGRLNSNTTWGDWDEQLPAPALDISAFYLPPMAGNPLGDSAITGPYGYDWHDPLTKDYPFRNKSKTTFAFDNKTFTLDYILENGTCQPISEVGVLVIFTYQWGFSYLQLYIAVNLLLLWSAGIYLLWLKARFNLPLAQHDQVPQEWECVLHMSRELRRELKRSGIKSTKRLTDPQLKQNVMAHLQGGQISFGADLETDMIITLRMGVWRWLGINRLWACAFALQMLSVIASLLLHLLWRESPSLLALAYVSCFLVCCVLLTKGTKFLIVILPLAWLGIGLEFSRLVSLG
;
A
#
# COMPACT_ATOMS: atom_id res chain seq x y z
N MET A 1 -51.41 -57.62 -1.67
CA MET A 1 -50.59 -56.86 -0.72
C MET A 1 -49.19 -57.43 -0.76
N ASN A 2 -48.21 -56.65 -1.20
CA ASN A 2 -46.81 -56.79 -0.81
C ASN A 2 -46.10 -55.48 -1.17
N GLN A 3 -45.82 -54.71 -0.12
CA GLN A 3 -44.99 -53.51 -0.15
C GLN A 3 -43.55 -53.92 -0.41
N GLN A 4 -42.99 -53.50 -1.55
CA GLN A 4 -41.54 -53.46 -1.73
C GLN A 4 -41.04 -52.09 -1.28
N THR A 5 -40.39 -52.10 -0.12
CA THR A 5 -39.58 -51.01 0.43
C THR A 5 -38.41 -50.70 -0.50
N ILE A 6 -38.35 -49.45 -0.97
CA ILE A 6 -37.20 -48.87 -1.69
C ILE A 6 -36.09 -48.58 -0.65
N PRO A 7 -34.82 -48.95 -0.88
CA PRO A 7 -33.74 -48.71 0.06
C PRO A 7 -33.31 -47.23 0.02
N GLY A 8 -33.95 -46.40 0.83
CA GLY A 8 -33.61 -44.97 0.99
C GLY A 8 -32.31 -44.71 1.77
N HIS A 9 -31.67 -45.74 2.33
CA HIS A 9 -30.60 -45.55 3.32
C HIS A 9 -29.17 -45.46 2.74
N ASP A 10 -28.96 -45.85 1.47
CA ASP A 10 -27.63 -45.85 0.84
C ASP A 10 -27.33 -44.59 0.01
N VAL A 11 -28.35 -43.87 -0.47
CA VAL A 11 -28.15 -42.61 -1.23
C VAL A 11 -27.62 -41.50 -0.31
N GLU A 12 -28.05 -41.49 0.96
CA GLU A 12 -27.63 -40.48 1.94
C GLU A 12 -26.15 -40.62 2.35
N ARG A 13 -25.58 -41.83 2.30
CA ARG A 13 -24.14 -42.04 2.57
C ARG A 13 -23.24 -41.68 1.39
N GLN A 14 -23.71 -41.82 0.15
CA GLN A 14 -22.92 -41.48 -1.04
C GLN A 14 -22.77 -39.96 -1.26
N CYS A 15 -23.68 -39.13 -0.76
CA CYS A 15 -23.54 -37.66 -0.81
C CYS A 15 -22.51 -37.08 0.18
N HIS A 16 -22.04 -37.85 1.17
CA HIS A 16 -21.07 -37.38 2.18
C HIS A 16 -19.61 -37.74 1.89
N ALA A 17 -19.33 -38.61 0.92
CA ALA A 17 -17.97 -38.89 0.47
C ALA A 17 -17.52 -37.76 -0.47
N ARG A 18 -16.88 -36.70 0.07
CA ARG A 18 -16.19 -35.70 -0.78
C ARG A 18 -15.16 -36.43 -1.66
N PRO A 19 -15.29 -36.43 -2.99
CA PRO A 19 -14.29 -37.05 -3.85
C PRO A 19 -12.95 -36.34 -3.66
N LYS A 20 -11.87 -37.12 -3.49
CA LYS A 20 -10.49 -36.62 -3.27
C LYS A 20 -10.02 -35.58 -4.30
N ASN A 21 -10.61 -35.57 -5.51
CA ASN A 21 -10.31 -34.60 -6.57
C ASN A 21 -10.79 -33.17 -6.25
N ILE A 22 -11.80 -33.00 -5.40
CA ILE A 22 -12.31 -31.68 -5.00
C ILE A 22 -11.35 -31.01 -4.00
N GLU A 23 -10.59 -31.77 -3.21
CA GLU A 23 -9.67 -31.20 -2.21
C GLU A 23 -8.47 -30.49 -2.87
N TRP A 24 -7.92 -31.01 -3.97
CA TRP A 24 -6.82 -30.39 -4.70
C TRP A 24 -7.21 -29.08 -5.41
N ILE A 25 -8.40 -29.05 -6.00
CA ILE A 25 -8.95 -27.85 -6.65
C ILE A 25 -9.21 -26.75 -5.61
N GLN A 26 -9.64 -27.13 -4.40
CA GLN A 26 -9.80 -26.20 -3.30
C GLN A 26 -8.45 -25.66 -2.80
N ILE A 27 -7.44 -26.51 -2.62
CA ILE A 27 -6.08 -26.09 -2.24
C ILE A 27 -5.49 -25.09 -3.25
N GLY A 28 -5.61 -25.40 -4.55
CA GLY A 28 -5.10 -24.54 -5.63
C GLY A 28 -5.78 -23.16 -5.69
N PHE A 29 -7.04 -23.04 -5.25
CA PHE A 29 -7.76 -21.77 -5.20
C PHE A 29 -7.48 -20.96 -3.93
N TRP A 30 -7.42 -21.61 -2.77
CA TRP A 30 -7.32 -20.92 -1.48
C TRP A 30 -5.93 -20.40 -1.16
N ILE A 31 -4.87 -21.07 -1.63
CA ILE A 31 -3.49 -20.61 -1.40
C ILE A 31 -3.23 -19.24 -2.04
N PRO A 32 -3.50 -19.01 -3.34
CA PRO A 32 -3.30 -17.70 -3.97
C PRO A 32 -4.13 -16.59 -3.32
N VAL A 33 -5.38 -16.87 -2.96
CA VAL A 33 -6.26 -15.90 -2.27
C VAL A 33 -5.69 -15.50 -0.91
N GLY A 34 -5.21 -16.48 -0.14
CA GLY A 34 -4.57 -16.25 1.14
C GLY A 34 -3.30 -15.40 1.05
N ILE A 35 -2.43 -15.76 0.11
CA ILE A 35 -1.19 -15.01 -0.18
C ILE A 35 -1.54 -13.57 -0.58
N TRP A 36 -2.51 -13.39 -1.47
CA TRP A 36 -2.94 -12.07 -1.94
C TRP A 36 -3.38 -11.15 -0.79
N PHE A 37 -4.30 -11.61 0.06
CA PHE A 37 -4.73 -10.81 1.21
C PHE A 37 -3.59 -10.53 2.17
N SER A 38 -2.73 -11.51 2.42
CA SER A 38 -1.60 -11.34 3.34
C SER A 38 -0.58 -10.32 2.83
N VAL A 39 -0.30 -10.31 1.53
CA VAL A 39 0.55 -9.28 0.90
C VAL A 39 -0.08 -7.90 1.04
N LEU A 40 -1.37 -7.74 0.72
CA LEU A 40 -2.04 -6.44 0.82
C LEU A 40 -2.10 -5.91 2.26
N PHE A 41 -2.40 -6.78 3.24
CA PHE A 41 -2.40 -6.39 4.65
C PHE A 41 -1.00 -6.02 5.13
N THR A 42 0.00 -6.84 4.81
CA THR A 42 1.39 -6.56 5.18
C THR A 42 1.81 -5.21 4.60
N LEU A 43 1.55 -4.97 3.32
CA LEU A 43 1.94 -3.74 2.64
C LEU A 43 1.19 -2.51 3.18
N THR A 44 -0.09 -2.66 3.54
CA THR A 44 -0.85 -1.58 4.19
C THR A 44 -0.26 -1.21 5.55
N ILE A 45 0.09 -2.21 6.37
CA ILE A 45 0.63 -1.96 7.70
C ILE A 45 2.06 -1.43 7.61
N THR A 46 2.92 -2.00 6.75
CA THR A 46 4.31 -1.52 6.60
C THR A 46 4.35 -0.10 6.10
N LEU A 47 3.54 0.27 5.10
CA LEU A 47 3.44 1.66 4.65
C LEU A 47 2.88 2.56 5.75
N GLY A 48 1.82 2.15 6.45
CA GLY A 48 1.26 2.95 7.56
C GLY A 48 2.26 3.20 8.69
N VAL A 49 3.06 2.20 9.06
CA VAL A 49 4.15 2.33 10.03
C VAL A 49 5.26 3.22 9.49
N TRP A 50 5.65 3.03 8.22
CA TRP A 50 6.68 3.85 7.57
C TRP A 50 6.30 5.33 7.54
N GLY A 51 5.03 5.64 7.25
CA GLY A 51 4.51 7.00 7.29
C GLY A 51 4.43 7.61 8.68
N ALA A 52 4.49 6.80 9.75
CA ALA A 52 4.56 7.28 11.13
C ALA A 52 6.00 7.59 11.58
N LEU A 53 7.01 7.07 10.86
CA LEU A 53 8.41 7.39 11.11
C LEU A 53 8.77 8.77 10.54
N PRO A 54 9.76 9.48 11.13
CA PRO A 54 10.31 10.69 10.54
C PRO A 54 10.78 10.41 9.11
N ALA A 55 10.47 11.32 8.19
CA ALA A 55 10.97 11.19 6.83
C ALA A 55 12.50 11.34 6.81
N PRO A 56 13.22 10.63 5.92
CA PRO A 56 14.66 10.70 5.83
C PRO A 56 15.09 12.14 5.59
N GLY A 57 16.09 12.58 6.35
CA GLY A 57 16.65 13.93 6.25
C GLY A 57 17.48 14.09 4.99
N SER A 58 16.87 14.50 3.89
CA SER A 58 17.57 15.09 2.75
C SER A 58 17.38 16.60 2.75
N ALA A 59 18.43 17.33 2.34
CA ALA A 59 18.36 18.77 2.17
C ALA A 59 17.48 19.17 0.99
N CYS A 60 17.44 18.33 -0.05
CA CYS A 60 16.46 18.43 -1.12
C CYS A 60 15.19 17.68 -0.77
N LYS A 61 14.10 18.41 -0.65
CA LYS A 61 12.79 17.85 -0.37
C LYS A 61 12.14 17.32 -1.66
N PRO A 62 11.22 16.35 -1.55
CA PRO A 62 10.50 15.83 -2.71
C PRO A 62 9.70 16.89 -3.48
N ASP A 63 9.30 17.99 -2.84
CA ASP A 63 8.61 19.12 -3.48
C ASP A 63 9.55 20.08 -4.26
N GLY A 64 10.84 19.72 -4.37
CA GLY A 64 11.86 20.51 -5.04
C GLY A 64 12.44 21.65 -4.20
N THR A 65 11.96 21.84 -2.96
CA THR A 65 12.49 22.86 -2.07
C THR A 65 13.80 22.42 -1.40
N PHE A 66 14.68 23.39 -1.16
CA PHE A 66 15.87 23.19 -0.35
C PHE A 66 15.57 23.58 1.10
N SER A 67 15.83 22.67 2.05
CA SER A 67 15.85 22.98 3.47
C SER A 67 16.90 22.11 4.17
N PRO A 68 17.86 22.72 4.89
CA PRO A 68 18.91 21.99 5.59
C PRO A 68 18.39 21.14 6.77
N PHE A 69 17.12 21.33 7.17
CA PHE A 69 16.52 20.64 8.30
C PHE A 69 15.49 19.59 7.86
N SER A 70 15.42 18.47 8.59
CA SER A 70 14.47 17.38 8.33
C SER A 70 13.06 17.63 8.85
N ASP A 71 12.89 18.59 9.77
CA ASP A 71 11.71 18.70 10.63
C ASP A 71 10.42 19.13 9.92
N ASP A 72 10.54 19.76 8.75
CA ASP A 72 9.39 20.40 8.07
C ASP A 72 8.64 19.44 7.13
N TYR A 73 9.22 18.26 6.85
CA TYR A 73 8.67 17.33 5.86
C TYR A 73 8.14 16.06 6.52
N THR A 74 6.89 15.71 6.20
CA THR A 74 6.24 14.47 6.62
C THR A 74 5.76 13.69 5.41
N TRP A 75 5.70 12.36 5.51
CA TRP A 75 5.20 11.47 4.45
C TRP A 75 3.75 11.75 4.03
N TRP A 76 2.99 12.43 4.89
CA TRP A 76 1.58 12.79 4.69
C TRP A 76 1.40 14.19 4.10
N SER A 77 2.48 14.87 3.73
CA SER A 77 2.40 16.17 3.09
C SER A 77 1.64 16.10 1.77
N ARG A 78 0.71 17.04 1.56
CA ARG A 78 -0.07 17.15 0.31
C ARG A 78 0.82 17.50 -0.88
N ALA A 79 1.93 18.21 -0.65
CA ALA A 79 2.89 18.53 -1.69
C ALA A 79 3.48 17.27 -2.34
N SER A 80 3.56 16.17 -1.56
CA SER A 80 4.12 14.89 -2.00
C SER A 80 3.14 13.98 -2.73
N PHE A 81 1.89 14.42 -2.95
CA PHE A 81 0.88 13.57 -3.56
C PHE A 81 1.31 13.16 -4.98
N PHE A 82 1.89 14.05 -5.78
CA PHE A 82 2.39 13.71 -7.12
C PHE A 82 3.91 13.51 -7.19
N GLU A 83 4.60 13.66 -6.07
CA GLU A 83 6.06 13.55 -6.03
C GLU A 83 6.51 12.13 -5.72
N ILE A 84 7.68 11.79 -6.25
CA ILE A 84 8.31 10.49 -6.03
C ILE A 84 9.07 10.53 -4.71
N THR A 85 8.48 9.93 -3.68
CA THR A 85 9.05 9.93 -2.32
C THR A 85 9.77 8.63 -1.99
N LEU A 86 9.36 7.52 -2.61
CA LEU A 86 10.01 6.21 -2.48
C LEU A 86 10.81 5.97 -3.75
N LYS A 87 12.08 6.38 -3.74
CA LYS A 87 12.96 6.35 -4.90
C LYS A 87 13.79 5.07 -4.92
N THR A 88 14.06 4.54 -6.10
CA THR A 88 15.03 3.47 -6.31
C THR A 88 16.45 4.01 -6.44
N SER A 89 17.41 3.12 -6.67
CA SER A 89 18.77 3.47 -7.08
C SER A 89 18.79 4.31 -8.35
N GLN A 90 19.92 5.00 -8.57
CA GLN A 90 20.15 5.85 -9.73
C GLN A 90 20.29 5.00 -11.01
N MET A 91 19.60 5.42 -12.06
CA MET A 91 19.49 4.72 -13.35
C MET A 91 19.61 5.72 -14.51
N SER A 92 19.84 5.21 -15.71
CA SER A 92 19.78 6.01 -16.93
C SER A 92 18.33 6.34 -17.33
N PHE A 93 18.16 7.39 -18.13
CA PHE A 93 16.85 7.80 -18.64
C PHE A 93 16.11 6.69 -19.41
N ALA A 94 16.85 5.87 -20.17
CA ALA A 94 16.26 4.80 -20.95
C ALA A 94 15.73 3.68 -20.05
N GLU A 95 16.46 3.33 -19.00
CA GLU A 95 16.06 2.29 -18.03
C GLU A 95 14.79 2.68 -17.29
N VAL A 96 14.74 3.88 -16.71
CA VAL A 96 13.55 4.33 -15.96
C VAL A 96 12.31 4.41 -16.85
N LYS A 97 12.47 4.84 -18.12
CA LYS A 97 11.37 4.88 -19.08
C LYS A 97 10.84 3.50 -19.44
N VAL A 98 11.71 2.51 -19.60
CA VAL A 98 11.31 1.14 -19.89
C VAL A 98 10.57 0.54 -18.71
N ILE A 99 11.05 0.78 -17.48
CA ILE A 99 10.38 0.32 -16.25
C ILE A 99 8.98 0.92 -16.14
N ASP A 100 8.86 2.23 -16.32
CA ASP A 100 7.59 2.97 -16.26
C ASP A 100 6.59 2.47 -17.33
N LEU A 101 7.05 2.26 -18.56
CA LEU A 101 6.25 1.70 -19.65
C LEU A 101 5.75 0.28 -19.33
N ILE A 102 6.61 -0.58 -18.79
CA ILE A 102 6.25 -1.95 -18.41
C ILE A 102 5.22 -1.93 -17.27
N TRP A 103 5.41 -1.06 -16.29
CA TRP A 103 4.49 -0.89 -15.17
C TRP A 103 3.09 -0.48 -15.66
N ASP A 104 3.01 0.57 -16.50
CA ASP A 104 1.73 1.06 -17.02
C ASP A 104 1.00 0.03 -17.89
N LEU A 105 1.76 -0.72 -18.70
CA LEU A 105 1.18 -1.75 -19.56
C LEU A 105 0.73 -2.97 -18.76
N VAL A 106 1.61 -3.54 -17.95
CA VAL A 106 1.37 -4.81 -17.26
C VAL A 106 0.51 -4.57 -16.02
N ILE A 107 0.96 -3.72 -15.10
CA ILE A 107 0.23 -3.47 -13.86
C ILE A 107 -0.99 -2.61 -14.16
N GLY A 108 -0.86 -1.53 -14.92
CA GLY A 108 -2.00 -0.67 -15.25
C GLY A 108 -3.06 -1.38 -16.11
N ARG A 109 -2.73 -1.73 -17.36
CA ARG A 109 -3.73 -2.27 -18.32
C ARG A 109 -4.08 -3.74 -18.09
N ALA A 110 -3.09 -4.62 -17.92
CA ALA A 110 -3.38 -6.03 -17.68
C ALA A 110 -4.02 -6.24 -16.31
N GLY A 111 -3.59 -5.48 -15.29
CA GLY A 111 -4.26 -5.44 -13.99
C GLY A 111 -5.72 -4.98 -14.08
N GLN A 112 -6.03 -3.91 -14.84
CA GLN A 112 -7.41 -3.48 -15.08
C GLN A 112 -8.26 -4.60 -15.71
N ALA A 113 -7.73 -5.27 -16.73
CA ALA A 113 -8.43 -6.38 -17.39
C ALA A 113 -8.70 -7.53 -16.42
N LEU A 114 -7.73 -7.88 -15.56
CA LEU A 114 -7.89 -8.90 -14.53
C LEU A 114 -8.96 -8.51 -13.50
N LEU A 115 -8.92 -7.27 -12.98
CA LEU A 115 -9.93 -6.76 -12.04
C LEU A 115 -11.34 -6.80 -12.65
N ALA A 116 -11.47 -6.41 -13.91
CA ALA A 116 -12.72 -6.47 -14.65
C ALA A 116 -13.24 -7.91 -14.80
N TRP A 117 -12.36 -8.82 -15.21
CA TRP A 117 -12.72 -10.23 -15.41
C TRP A 117 -13.16 -10.92 -14.11
N VAL A 118 -12.40 -10.73 -13.02
CA VAL A 118 -12.77 -11.29 -11.69
C VAL A 118 -14.09 -10.69 -11.21
N SER A 119 -14.23 -9.37 -11.27
CA SER A 119 -15.45 -8.68 -10.83
C SER A 119 -16.67 -9.15 -11.62
N TRP A 120 -16.53 -9.31 -12.94
CA TRP A 120 -17.57 -9.83 -13.80
C TRP A 120 -18.02 -11.23 -13.39
N LYS A 121 -17.10 -12.18 -13.21
CA LYS A 121 -17.43 -13.56 -12.83
C LYS A 121 -18.20 -13.63 -11.51
N VAL A 122 -17.82 -12.81 -10.53
CA VAL A 122 -18.50 -12.75 -9.23
C VAL A 122 -19.86 -12.04 -9.33
N PHE A 123 -19.94 -10.92 -10.03
CA PHE A 123 -21.19 -10.17 -10.20
C PHE A 123 -22.23 -10.96 -11.00
N ALA A 124 -21.84 -11.61 -12.10
CA ALA A 124 -22.75 -12.45 -12.87
C ALA A 124 -23.33 -13.58 -12.00
N SER A 125 -22.48 -14.20 -11.18
CA SER A 125 -22.92 -15.27 -10.27
C SER A 125 -23.87 -14.75 -9.19
N TYR A 126 -23.55 -13.59 -8.61
CA TYR A 126 -24.39 -12.96 -7.58
C TYR A 126 -25.74 -12.51 -8.14
N VAL A 127 -25.76 -11.84 -9.29
CA VAL A 127 -26.99 -11.38 -9.93
C VAL A 127 -27.89 -12.56 -10.29
N ALA A 128 -27.35 -13.66 -10.82
CA ALA A 128 -28.17 -14.82 -11.16
C ALA A 128 -28.94 -15.39 -9.96
N VAL A 129 -28.28 -15.50 -8.80
CA VAL A 129 -28.94 -15.88 -7.53
C VAL A 129 -30.02 -14.87 -7.15
N MET A 130 -29.79 -13.57 -7.38
CA MET A 130 -30.79 -12.56 -7.06
C MET A 130 -31.99 -12.60 -8.01
N ILE A 131 -31.79 -12.90 -9.29
CA ILE A 131 -32.85 -13.03 -10.30
C ILE A 131 -33.76 -14.23 -10.03
N GLN A 132 -33.24 -15.31 -9.44
CA GLN A 132 -34.04 -16.41 -8.92
C GLN A 132 -35.00 -15.95 -7.82
N LYS A 133 -34.54 -15.05 -6.94
CA LYS A 133 -35.32 -14.59 -5.77
C LYS A 133 -36.23 -13.41 -6.09
N ARG A 134 -35.84 -12.57 -7.05
CA ARG A 134 -36.57 -11.36 -7.44
C ARG A 134 -36.55 -11.22 -8.96
N PRO A 135 -37.72 -11.31 -9.61
CA PRO A 135 -37.78 -11.12 -11.06
C PRO A 135 -37.20 -9.75 -11.44
N THR A 136 -36.42 -9.72 -12.51
CA THR A 136 -35.73 -8.51 -12.99
C THR A 136 -36.21 -8.18 -14.41
N THR A 137 -36.12 -6.92 -14.82
CA THR A 137 -36.53 -6.51 -16.17
C THR A 137 -35.62 -7.10 -17.26
N TYR A 138 -36.17 -7.34 -18.45
CA TYR A 138 -35.38 -7.85 -19.58
C TYR A 138 -34.23 -6.91 -19.98
N SER A 139 -34.39 -5.60 -19.81
CA SER A 139 -33.34 -4.60 -20.06
C SER A 139 -32.12 -4.79 -19.17
N ALA A 140 -32.35 -4.95 -17.85
CA ALA A 140 -31.29 -5.18 -16.89
C ALA A 140 -30.64 -6.56 -17.10
N TYR A 141 -31.43 -7.59 -17.37
CA TYR A 141 -30.91 -8.93 -17.70
C TYR A 141 -30.01 -8.92 -18.94
N PHE A 142 -30.47 -8.30 -20.03
CA PHE A 142 -29.71 -8.19 -21.28
C PHE A 142 -28.41 -7.39 -21.08
N THR A 143 -28.48 -6.30 -20.34
CA THR A 143 -27.31 -5.47 -20.03
C THR A 143 -26.27 -6.25 -19.19
N ILE A 144 -26.73 -7.06 -18.23
CA ILE A 144 -25.85 -7.81 -17.31
C ILE A 144 -25.32 -9.11 -17.90
N PHE A 145 -26.03 -9.81 -18.77
CA PHE A 145 -25.58 -11.13 -19.24
C PHE A 145 -25.19 -11.17 -20.72
N VAL A 146 -25.69 -10.22 -21.53
CA VAL A 146 -25.49 -10.24 -22.99
C VAL A 146 -24.55 -9.14 -23.45
N LYS A 147 -24.71 -7.91 -22.94
CA LYS A 147 -23.95 -6.76 -23.47
C LYS A 147 -22.49 -6.70 -23.03
N GLN A 148 -22.11 -7.27 -21.87
CA GLN A 148 -20.74 -7.36 -21.30
C GLN A 148 -19.82 -6.12 -21.41
N GLU A 149 -20.34 -4.92 -21.69
CA GLU A 149 -19.56 -3.70 -21.90
C GLU A 149 -19.44 -2.85 -20.63
N THR A 150 -18.21 -2.55 -20.20
CA THR A 150 -17.89 -1.61 -19.12
C THR A 150 -17.89 -0.16 -19.60
N SER A 151 -19.07 0.35 -20.02
CA SER A 151 -19.23 1.75 -20.42
C SER A 151 -19.92 2.59 -19.33
N PHE A 152 -19.65 3.91 -19.28
CA PHE A 152 -20.38 4.84 -18.40
C PHE A 152 -21.90 4.75 -18.57
N THR A 153 -22.36 4.53 -19.81
CA THR A 153 -23.77 4.32 -20.13
C THR A 153 -24.33 3.05 -19.50
N THR A 154 -23.54 1.96 -19.47
CA THR A 154 -23.89 0.71 -18.80
C THR A 154 -24.01 0.91 -17.29
N ILE A 155 -23.05 1.64 -16.68
CA ILE A 155 -23.06 1.97 -15.24
C ILE A 155 -24.32 2.77 -14.89
N TYR A 156 -24.61 3.84 -15.63
CA TYR A 156 -25.78 4.68 -15.41
C TYR A 156 -27.09 3.88 -15.51
N ARG A 157 -27.21 3.02 -16.54
CA ARG A 157 -28.40 2.16 -16.71
C ARG A 157 -28.55 1.15 -15.58
N LEU A 158 -27.46 0.52 -15.15
CA LEU A 158 -27.45 -0.39 -13.99
C LEU A 158 -27.92 0.33 -12.72
N ILE A 159 -27.40 1.53 -12.44
CA ILE A 159 -27.81 2.32 -11.27
C ILE A 159 -29.30 2.67 -11.34
N ARG A 160 -29.77 3.15 -12.50
CA ARG A 160 -31.17 3.57 -12.68
C ARG A 160 -32.15 2.41 -12.57
N GLU A 161 -31.80 1.25 -13.13
CA GLU A 161 -32.71 0.09 -13.22
C GLU A 161 -32.65 -0.80 -11.97
N LEU A 162 -31.50 -0.91 -11.32
CA LEU A 162 -31.35 -1.74 -10.11
C LEU A 162 -31.56 -0.95 -8.81
N GLY A 163 -31.39 0.38 -8.86
CA GLY A 163 -31.49 1.35 -7.76
C GLY A 163 -32.80 1.30 -6.97
N PRO A 164 -33.92 1.68 -7.59
CA PRO A 164 -35.20 1.83 -6.90
C PRO A 164 -35.78 0.49 -6.40
N GLN A 165 -35.46 -0.61 -7.07
CA GLN A 165 -36.11 -1.90 -6.85
C GLN A 165 -35.38 -2.80 -5.82
N ASN A 166 -34.25 -2.35 -5.24
CA ASN A 166 -33.41 -3.14 -4.33
C ASN A 166 -33.15 -4.58 -4.85
N ILE A 167 -33.00 -4.76 -6.17
CA ILE A 167 -32.90 -6.08 -6.80
C ILE A 167 -31.70 -6.88 -6.26
N LEU A 168 -30.59 -6.20 -5.94
CA LEU A 168 -29.40 -6.83 -5.36
C LEU A 168 -29.57 -7.19 -3.87
N GLY A 169 -30.76 -7.02 -3.31
CA GLY A 169 -31.11 -7.39 -1.95
C GLY A 169 -30.57 -6.46 -0.86
N SER A 170 -29.64 -5.55 -1.19
CA SER A 170 -29.11 -4.55 -0.25
C SER A 170 -28.53 -3.32 -0.98
N LYS A 171 -28.77 -2.13 -0.42
CA LYS A 171 -28.17 -0.87 -0.86
C LYS A 171 -26.64 -0.90 -0.78
N ALA A 172 -26.07 -1.60 0.21
CA ALA A 172 -24.62 -1.70 0.38
C ALA A 172 -23.96 -2.44 -0.79
N VAL A 173 -24.61 -3.48 -1.33
CA VAL A 173 -24.09 -4.22 -2.49
C VAL A 173 -24.07 -3.34 -3.73
N MET A 174 -25.10 -2.51 -3.90
CA MET A 174 -25.16 -1.57 -5.02
C MET A 174 -24.07 -0.50 -4.95
N VAL A 175 -23.87 0.09 -3.76
CA VAL A 175 -22.76 1.04 -3.53
C VAL A 175 -21.42 0.36 -3.86
N PHE A 176 -21.22 -0.89 -3.43
CA PHE A 176 -20.00 -1.64 -3.73
C PHE A 176 -19.82 -1.94 -5.23
N VAL A 177 -20.87 -2.30 -5.96
CA VAL A 177 -20.81 -2.49 -7.42
C VAL A 177 -20.44 -1.19 -8.12
N ILE A 178 -21.05 -0.05 -7.71
CA ILE A 178 -20.72 1.27 -8.27
C ILE A 178 -19.26 1.63 -7.96
N PHE A 179 -18.82 1.44 -6.72
CA PHE A 179 -17.42 1.61 -6.32
C PHE A 179 -16.49 0.78 -7.20
N THR A 180 -16.78 -0.50 -7.38
CA THR A 180 -15.96 -1.43 -8.17
C THR A 180 -15.84 -0.98 -9.63
N LEU A 181 -16.95 -0.56 -10.24
CA LEU A 181 -16.97 -0.08 -11.62
C LEU A 181 -16.12 1.19 -11.79
N ASN A 182 -16.24 2.16 -10.88
CA ASN A 182 -15.41 3.36 -10.89
C ASN A 182 -13.93 3.04 -10.61
N PHE A 183 -13.66 2.14 -9.67
CA PHE A 183 -12.31 1.71 -9.34
C PHE A 183 -11.61 1.05 -10.54
N ILE A 184 -12.27 0.12 -11.22
CA ILE A 184 -11.74 -0.52 -12.43
C ILE A 184 -11.46 0.51 -13.53
N LEU A 185 -12.35 1.49 -13.73
CA LEU A 185 -12.14 2.53 -14.74
C LEU A 185 -10.95 3.45 -14.40
N ALA A 186 -10.80 3.82 -13.12
CA ALA A 186 -9.72 4.67 -12.64
C ALA A 186 -8.38 3.95 -12.46
N PHE A 187 -8.38 2.60 -12.42
CA PHE A 187 -7.22 1.81 -12.03
C PHE A 187 -5.95 2.06 -12.89
N PRO A 188 -5.99 2.11 -14.24
CA PRO A 188 -4.78 2.40 -15.02
C PRO A 188 -4.23 3.80 -14.76
N THR A 189 -5.11 4.79 -14.61
CA THR A 189 -4.70 6.17 -14.32
C THR A 189 -4.07 6.27 -12.94
N MET A 190 -4.64 5.59 -11.94
CA MET A 190 -4.08 5.53 -10.59
C MET A 190 -2.76 4.75 -10.57
N ALA A 191 -2.64 3.68 -11.35
CA ALA A 191 -1.41 2.89 -11.48
C ALA A 191 -0.26 3.70 -12.07
N SER A 192 -0.54 4.50 -13.10
CA SER A 192 0.42 5.41 -13.71
C SER A 192 0.75 6.59 -12.80
N ALA A 193 -0.26 7.19 -12.14
CA ALA A 193 -0.05 8.35 -11.28
C ALA A 193 0.75 8.04 -10.01
N MET A 194 0.68 6.80 -9.49
CA MET A 194 1.39 6.42 -8.26
C MET A 194 2.88 6.14 -8.50
N THR A 195 3.30 5.99 -9.74
CA THR A 195 4.69 5.77 -10.16
C THR A 195 5.21 6.91 -11.02
N GLY A 196 6.51 6.99 -11.16
CA GLY A 196 7.12 7.86 -12.14
C GLY A 196 8.64 7.84 -12.02
N TYR A 197 9.28 8.75 -12.75
CA TYR A 197 10.70 9.00 -12.62
C TYR A 197 11.00 10.50 -12.58
N ALA A 198 12.01 10.86 -11.80
CA ALA A 198 12.53 12.22 -11.70
C ALA A 198 14.06 12.18 -11.85
N ALA A 199 14.65 13.31 -12.23
CA ALA A 199 16.10 13.43 -12.18
C ALA A 199 16.58 13.28 -10.72
N SER A 200 17.69 12.57 -10.53
CA SER A 200 18.36 12.54 -9.22
C SER A 200 18.82 13.94 -8.90
N VAL A 201 18.49 14.46 -7.72
CA VAL A 201 18.87 15.82 -7.31
C VAL A 201 19.75 15.80 -6.08
N GLU A 202 20.70 16.72 -6.05
CA GLU A 202 21.51 17.02 -4.88
C GLU A 202 21.40 18.50 -4.54
N ALA A 203 21.67 18.81 -3.27
CA ALA A 203 21.63 20.18 -2.78
C ALA A 203 22.96 20.88 -3.06
N PHE A 204 22.87 22.10 -3.59
CA PHE A 204 23.99 22.98 -3.88
C PHE A 204 23.73 24.37 -3.31
N ILE A 205 24.78 25.04 -2.88
CA ILE A 205 24.76 26.42 -2.40
C ILE A 205 25.60 27.26 -3.34
N GLN A 206 25.08 28.39 -3.78
CA GLN A 206 25.85 29.33 -4.59
C GLN A 206 27.02 29.92 -3.78
N ASP A 207 28.22 29.93 -4.36
CA ASP A 207 29.37 30.56 -3.75
C ASP A 207 29.20 32.09 -3.69
N ARG A 208 29.74 32.73 -2.64
CA ARG A 208 29.64 34.18 -2.43
C ARG A 208 30.47 34.96 -3.44
N ASN A 209 31.60 34.39 -3.88
CA ASN A 209 32.62 35.09 -4.65
C ASN A 209 32.76 34.59 -6.10
N SER A 210 32.06 33.53 -6.47
CA SER A 210 32.09 32.96 -7.81
C SER A 210 30.68 32.59 -8.27
N GLU A 211 30.46 32.50 -9.59
CA GLU A 211 29.20 31.95 -10.14
C GLU A 211 29.09 30.43 -9.95
N GLY A 212 30.04 29.82 -9.21
CA GLY A 212 30.08 28.40 -8.94
C GLY A 212 29.09 27.94 -7.87
N TYR A 213 28.85 26.64 -7.85
CA TYR A 213 28.00 25.97 -6.88
C TYR A 213 28.83 25.02 -6.02
N ILE A 214 28.59 25.06 -4.71
CA ILE A 214 29.25 24.22 -3.71
C ILE A 214 28.24 23.18 -3.24
N LYS A 215 28.63 21.91 -3.21
CA LYS A 215 27.72 20.83 -2.79
C LYS A 215 27.39 20.97 -1.30
N TYR A 216 26.11 20.95 -0.92
CA TYR A 216 25.69 21.11 0.49
C TYR A 216 26.33 20.09 1.42
N SER A 217 26.54 18.86 0.95
CA SER A 217 27.15 17.78 1.75
C SER A 217 28.60 18.06 2.18
N THR A 218 29.27 19.07 1.61
CA THR A 218 30.62 19.48 2.05
C THR A 218 30.60 20.55 3.14
N PHE A 219 29.43 21.08 3.49
CA PHE A 219 29.29 22.04 4.59
C PHE A 219 29.18 21.29 5.91
N GLU A 220 29.91 21.75 6.91
CA GLU A 220 29.84 21.23 8.27
C GLU A 220 29.03 22.18 9.17
N LEU A 221 28.21 21.62 10.05
CA LEU A 221 27.49 22.41 11.05
C LEU A 221 28.49 22.91 12.12
N VAL A 222 28.52 24.22 12.34
CA VAL A 222 29.35 24.86 13.37
C VAL A 222 28.59 24.85 14.68
N GLU A 223 28.97 23.95 15.58
CA GLU A 223 28.36 23.85 16.90
C GLU A 223 29.12 24.70 17.92
N TYR A 224 30.45 24.57 17.96
CA TYR A 224 31.32 25.27 18.92
C TYR A 224 32.47 25.98 18.22
N VAL A 225 32.91 27.08 18.83
CA VAL A 225 34.16 27.78 18.51
C VAL A 225 34.96 27.94 19.78
N VAL A 226 36.15 27.36 19.81
CA VAL A 226 37.13 27.56 20.89
C VAL A 226 38.00 28.74 20.50
N HIS A 227 37.94 29.84 21.24
CA HIS A 227 38.67 31.08 20.93
C HIS A 227 40.13 31.09 21.40
N ASP A 228 40.47 30.15 22.29
CA ASP A 228 41.79 29.95 22.84
C ASP A 228 42.31 28.51 22.58
N GLY A 229 41.98 27.95 21.43
CA GLY A 229 42.33 26.56 21.05
C GLY A 229 43.83 26.24 21.04
N HIS A 230 44.70 27.24 20.96
CA HIS A 230 46.16 27.08 21.12
C HIS A 230 46.57 26.46 22.47
N ARG A 231 45.74 26.60 23.51
CA ARG A 231 45.97 26.00 24.85
C ARG A 231 45.82 24.48 24.86
N ILE A 232 45.17 23.94 23.84
CA ILE A 232 44.93 22.51 23.62
C ILE A 232 45.60 22.03 22.32
N GLY A 233 46.62 22.77 21.83
CA GLY A 233 47.38 22.41 20.63
C GLY A 233 46.63 22.61 19.31
N LEU A 234 45.49 23.31 19.31
CA LEU A 234 44.69 23.61 18.13
C LEU A 234 44.92 25.05 17.64
N THR A 235 44.28 25.43 16.53
CA THR A 235 44.29 26.83 16.07
C THR A 235 43.62 27.73 17.11
N LYS A 236 44.03 29.01 17.16
CA LYS A 236 43.49 29.98 18.13
C LYS A 236 41.96 29.99 18.12
N ASN A 237 41.35 30.25 16.97
CA ASN A 237 39.93 30.02 16.74
C ASN A 237 39.77 28.65 16.07
N TYR A 238 39.36 27.65 16.83
CA TYR A 238 39.11 26.31 16.32
C TYR A 238 37.60 26.03 16.26
N ILE A 239 37.12 25.66 15.08
CA ILE A 239 35.72 25.27 14.85
C ILE A 239 35.61 23.78 15.17
N MET A 240 34.64 23.42 16.00
CA MET A 240 34.38 22.03 16.38
C MET A 240 32.95 21.64 16.01
N SER A 241 32.84 20.50 15.32
CA SER A 241 31.57 19.85 15.01
C SER A 241 31.50 18.50 15.76
N TYR A 242 30.43 18.28 16.51
CA TYR A 242 30.02 17.00 17.11
C TYR A 242 30.99 16.37 18.15
N ARG A 243 31.97 17.12 18.70
CA ARG A 243 33.03 16.56 19.58
C ARG A 243 33.34 17.33 20.86
N ALA A 244 32.46 18.21 21.32
CA ALA A 244 32.69 18.90 22.59
C ALA A 244 32.58 17.90 23.77
N PRO A 245 33.51 17.92 24.74
CA PRO A 245 33.36 17.14 25.97
C PRO A 245 32.23 17.71 26.85
N GLU A 246 31.65 16.89 27.73
CA GLU A 246 30.57 17.31 28.65
C GLU A 246 30.96 18.53 29.50
N ASN A 247 32.25 18.64 29.83
CA ASN A 247 32.87 19.75 30.55
C ASN A 247 32.57 21.14 29.96
N VAL A 248 32.30 21.22 28.65
CA VAL A 248 31.89 22.47 27.99
C VAL A 248 30.63 23.06 28.61
N ARG A 249 29.64 22.22 28.92
CA ARG A 249 28.39 22.64 29.59
C ARG A 249 28.64 23.14 31.00
N GLN A 250 29.61 22.59 31.70
CA GLN A 250 29.85 22.90 33.11
C GLN A 250 30.60 24.23 33.28
N TYR A 251 31.63 24.48 32.47
CA TYR A 251 32.51 25.64 32.64
C TYR A 251 33.19 26.15 31.37
N GLY A 252 32.91 25.58 30.19
CA GLY A 252 33.57 25.99 28.94
C GLY A 252 32.98 27.24 28.28
N PHE A 253 31.71 27.57 28.53
CA PHE A 253 31.06 28.69 27.84
C PHE A 253 31.56 30.06 28.30
N PHE A 254 32.00 30.88 27.34
CA PHE A 254 32.42 32.28 27.48
C PHE A 254 33.62 32.53 28.42
N GLY A 255 34.42 31.50 28.74
CA GLY A 255 35.69 31.67 29.48
C GLY A 255 35.57 32.33 30.86
N ARG A 256 34.40 32.24 31.51
CA ARG A 256 34.09 33.03 32.73
C ARG A 256 34.75 32.50 34.00
N LEU A 257 35.10 31.21 34.03
CA LEU A 257 35.63 30.55 35.22
C LEU A 257 37.16 30.73 35.29
N ASN A 258 37.67 31.30 36.38
CA ASN A 258 39.11 31.49 36.59
C ASN A 258 39.69 30.43 37.55
N SER A 259 39.46 29.16 37.25
CA SER A 259 40.03 28.02 37.98
C SER A 259 40.61 27.00 37.00
N ASN A 260 41.44 26.09 37.49
CA ASN A 260 41.91 24.97 36.68
C ASN A 260 40.71 24.10 36.27
N THR A 261 40.73 23.61 35.04
CA THR A 261 39.63 22.86 34.41
C THR A 261 40.15 21.59 33.75
N THR A 262 39.26 20.65 33.37
CA THR A 262 39.65 19.47 32.59
C THR A 262 39.12 19.54 31.15
N TRP A 263 39.87 19.01 30.19
CA TRP A 263 39.48 18.99 28.79
C TRP A 263 39.66 17.60 28.16
N GLY A 264 38.70 17.23 27.30
CA GLY A 264 38.65 15.93 26.64
C GLY A 264 38.16 14.80 27.56
N ASP A 265 38.14 13.58 27.00
CA ASP A 265 37.66 12.37 27.69
C ASP A 265 38.67 11.79 28.70
N TRP A 266 39.89 12.35 28.78
CA TRP A 266 41.04 11.81 29.52
C TRP A 266 41.48 12.66 30.73
N ASP A 267 40.63 13.57 31.22
CA ASP A 267 40.90 14.41 32.41
C ASP A 267 42.21 15.23 32.35
N GLU A 268 42.62 15.70 31.17
CA GLU A 268 43.79 16.59 31.04
C GLU A 268 43.52 17.92 31.75
N GLN A 269 44.32 18.24 32.77
CA GLN A 269 44.19 19.48 33.53
C GLN A 269 44.73 20.67 32.74
N LEU A 270 43.85 21.63 32.45
CA LEU A 270 44.18 22.93 31.91
C LEU A 270 44.33 23.96 33.05
N PRO A 271 45.41 24.76 33.04
CA PRO A 271 45.60 25.83 34.03
C PRO A 271 44.55 26.93 33.83
N ALA A 272 44.15 27.63 34.90
CA ALA A 272 43.22 28.75 34.82
C ALA A 272 43.67 29.83 33.81
N PRO A 273 42.74 30.54 33.13
CA PRO A 273 41.27 30.43 33.22
C PRO A 273 40.71 29.24 32.42
N ALA A 274 39.43 28.90 32.57
CA ALA A 274 38.75 27.92 31.71
C ALA A 274 38.86 28.30 30.22
N LEU A 275 38.64 27.33 29.31
CA LEU A 275 38.61 27.62 27.87
C LEU A 275 37.48 28.60 27.53
N ASP A 276 37.72 29.46 26.53
CA ASP A 276 36.73 30.41 26.04
C ASP A 276 36.01 29.83 24.82
N ILE A 277 34.85 29.22 25.08
CA ILE A 277 34.05 28.54 24.06
C ILE A 277 32.76 29.31 23.85
N SER A 278 32.48 29.63 22.59
CA SER A 278 31.16 30.09 22.16
C SER A 278 30.47 29.00 21.34
N ALA A 279 29.14 29.02 21.35
CA ALA A 279 28.33 28.14 20.53
C ALA A 279 27.27 28.95 19.78
N PHE A 280 26.82 28.40 18.66
CA PHE A 280 25.77 28.99 17.84
C PHE A 280 24.43 28.35 18.19
N TYR A 281 23.81 27.63 17.26
CA TYR A 281 22.69 26.76 17.53
C TYR A 281 23.20 25.37 17.85
N LEU A 282 22.77 24.82 18.98
CA LEU A 282 23.01 23.42 19.32
C LEU A 282 21.70 22.68 19.09
N PRO A 283 21.64 21.65 18.24
CA PRO A 283 20.44 20.82 18.14
C PRO A 283 20.13 20.14 19.48
N PRO A 284 18.85 20.00 19.85
CA PRO A 284 18.48 19.23 21.03
C PRO A 284 19.01 17.81 20.90
N MET A 285 19.53 17.25 21.99
CA MET A 285 19.85 15.83 22.06
C MET A 285 18.59 15.04 21.72
N ALA A 286 18.60 14.32 20.60
CA ALA A 286 17.52 13.42 20.26
C ALA A 286 17.53 12.29 21.30
N GLY A 287 16.69 12.41 22.32
CA GLY A 287 16.43 11.30 23.23
C GLY A 287 15.95 10.13 22.40
N ASN A 288 16.66 9.01 22.46
CA ASN A 288 16.18 7.77 21.86
C ASN A 288 14.83 7.47 22.54
N PRO A 289 13.70 7.32 21.82
CA PRO A 289 12.37 7.12 22.43
C PRO A 289 12.26 5.86 23.31
N LEU A 290 13.29 5.01 23.27
CA LEU A 290 13.40 3.73 23.98
C LEU A 290 14.29 3.79 25.24
N GLY A 291 14.84 4.95 25.63
CA GLY A 291 15.57 5.07 26.89
C GLY A 291 16.95 4.40 26.93
N ASP A 292 17.50 3.97 25.79
CA ASP A 292 18.89 3.51 25.70
C ASP A 292 19.85 4.71 25.63
N SER A 293 20.84 4.69 26.53
CA SER A 293 21.76 5.75 26.94
C SER A 293 22.76 6.26 25.89
N ALA A 294 22.48 6.12 24.60
CA ALA A 294 23.32 6.73 23.55
C ALA A 294 22.86 8.19 23.35
N ILE A 295 23.40 9.08 24.18
CA ILE A 295 23.21 10.54 24.09
C ILE A 295 24.01 11.04 22.88
N THR A 296 23.40 11.09 21.70
CA THR A 296 24.04 11.63 20.48
C THR A 296 23.50 13.04 20.20
N GLY A 297 24.00 14.02 20.94
CA GLY A 297 23.79 15.43 20.62
C GLY A 297 24.78 16.34 21.34
N PRO A 298 24.96 17.58 20.86
CA PRO A 298 25.91 18.51 21.43
C PRO A 298 25.54 18.93 22.87
N TYR A 299 26.54 18.96 23.76
CA TYR A 299 26.41 19.49 25.12
C TYR A 299 26.24 21.01 25.15
N GLY A 300 25.07 21.48 25.59
CA GLY A 300 24.82 22.90 25.82
C GLY A 300 23.42 23.39 25.45
N TYR A 301 22.57 22.56 24.83
CA TYR A 301 21.20 22.93 24.47
C TYR A 301 20.37 23.47 25.66
N ASP A 302 20.50 22.84 26.83
CA ASP A 302 19.82 23.23 28.07
C ASP A 302 20.66 24.16 28.97
N TRP A 303 21.79 24.65 28.46
CA TRP A 303 22.58 25.63 29.19
C TRP A 303 21.86 26.98 29.17
N HIS A 304 21.72 27.58 30.34
CA HIS A 304 21.17 28.91 30.51
C HIS A 304 22.27 29.84 31.03
N ASP A 305 22.30 31.06 30.52
CA ASP A 305 23.25 32.05 31.00
C ASP A 305 22.94 32.38 32.46
N PRO A 306 23.88 32.21 33.41
CA PRO A 306 23.63 32.53 34.82
C PRO A 306 23.27 34.00 35.06
N LEU A 307 23.68 34.91 34.17
CA LEU A 307 23.45 36.35 34.28
C LEU A 307 22.10 36.76 33.67
N THR A 308 21.82 36.34 32.44
CA THR A 308 20.60 36.75 31.73
C THR A 308 19.44 35.77 31.92
N LYS A 309 19.72 34.54 32.39
CA LYS A 309 18.79 33.41 32.50
C LYS A 309 18.18 32.95 31.17
N ASP A 310 18.74 33.41 30.05
CA ASP A 310 18.31 33.01 28.71
C ASP A 310 18.96 31.69 28.29
N TYR A 311 18.37 31.04 27.29
CA TYR A 311 18.93 29.85 26.63
C TYR A 311 19.52 30.24 25.25
N PRO A 312 20.76 30.77 25.20
CA PRO A 312 21.29 31.41 23.99
C PRO A 312 21.46 30.46 22.80
N PHE A 313 21.61 29.15 23.06
CA PHE A 313 21.94 28.14 22.06
C PHE A 313 20.70 27.39 21.52
N ARG A 314 19.49 27.69 22.01
CA ARG A 314 18.24 27.08 21.53
C ARG A 314 17.72 27.72 20.24
N ASN A 315 18.21 28.90 19.89
CA ASN A 315 17.69 29.63 18.75
C ASN A 315 18.21 29.05 17.43
N LYS A 316 17.36 28.29 16.72
CA LYS A 316 17.65 27.68 15.42
C LYS A 316 18.05 28.69 14.34
N SER A 317 17.62 29.95 14.45
CA SER A 317 17.99 31.00 13.48
C SER A 317 19.49 31.36 13.53
N LYS A 318 20.18 31.04 14.63
CA LYS A 318 21.62 31.28 14.77
C LYS A 318 22.49 30.18 14.17
N THR A 319 21.88 29.19 13.52
CA THR A 319 22.61 28.09 12.87
C THR A 319 23.65 28.64 11.89
N THR A 320 24.87 28.12 11.97
CA THR A 320 26.01 28.53 11.15
C THR A 320 26.69 27.30 10.57
N PHE A 321 27.08 27.38 9.31
CA PHE A 321 27.78 26.32 8.58
C PHE A 321 29.19 26.77 8.24
N ALA A 322 30.13 25.83 8.14
CA ALA A 322 31.51 26.09 7.73
C ALA A 322 31.85 25.33 6.46
N PHE A 323 32.57 26.00 5.57
CA PHE A 323 33.18 25.41 4.38
C PHE A 323 34.46 26.19 4.06
N ASP A 324 35.57 25.50 3.80
CA ASP A 324 36.87 26.09 3.42
C ASP A 324 37.31 27.25 4.35
N ASN A 325 37.28 27.01 5.68
CA ASN A 325 37.58 28.00 6.73
C ASN A 325 36.73 29.29 6.71
N LYS A 326 35.61 29.30 5.98
CA LYS A 326 34.63 30.39 5.97
C LYS A 326 33.34 29.94 6.62
N THR A 327 32.66 30.86 7.29
CA THR A 327 31.36 30.62 7.92
C THR A 327 30.21 31.23 7.12
N PHE A 328 29.09 30.53 7.11
CA PHE A 328 27.87 30.87 6.37
C PHE A 328 26.68 30.83 7.34
N THR A 329 25.90 31.90 7.38
CA THR A 329 24.70 31.97 8.22
C THR A 329 23.58 31.14 7.62
N LEU A 330 22.63 30.70 8.45
CA LEU A 330 21.45 29.97 7.98
C LEU A 330 20.69 30.72 6.88
N ASP A 331 20.50 32.04 7.04
CA ASP A 331 19.78 32.86 6.06
C ASP A 331 20.45 32.80 4.68
N TYR A 332 21.78 32.87 4.63
CA TYR A 332 22.53 32.72 3.37
C TYR A 332 22.33 31.34 2.75
N ILE A 333 22.38 30.28 3.57
CA ILE A 333 22.22 28.90 3.10
C ILE A 333 20.81 28.67 2.53
N LEU A 334 19.78 29.24 3.16
CA LEU A 334 18.40 29.16 2.70
C LEU A 334 18.14 29.98 1.43
N GLU A 335 18.69 31.19 1.34
CA GLU A 335 18.51 32.09 0.19
C GLU A 335 19.27 31.60 -1.05
N ASN A 336 20.45 31.01 -0.87
CA ASN A 336 21.33 30.59 -1.97
C ASN A 336 21.35 29.07 -2.20
N GLY A 337 20.56 28.31 -1.42
CA GLY A 337 20.45 26.86 -1.54
C GLY A 337 19.46 26.45 -2.62
N THR A 338 19.90 25.59 -3.54
CA THR A 338 19.08 25.07 -4.64
C THR A 338 19.29 23.58 -4.83
N CYS A 339 18.25 22.89 -5.31
CA CYS A 339 18.32 21.49 -5.68
C CYS A 339 18.55 21.37 -7.19
N GLN A 340 19.67 20.75 -7.56
CA GLN A 340 20.09 20.63 -8.96
C GLN A 340 20.23 19.16 -9.36
N PRO A 341 19.95 18.82 -10.62
CA PRO A 341 20.11 17.46 -11.10
C PRO A 341 21.59 17.06 -11.04
N ILE A 342 21.84 15.84 -10.57
CA ILE A 342 23.19 15.27 -10.51
C ILE A 342 23.66 15.06 -11.94
N SER A 343 24.80 15.67 -12.27
CA SER A 343 25.54 15.39 -13.49
C SER A 343 26.95 14.92 -13.11
N GLU A 344 27.33 13.72 -13.55
CA GLU A 344 28.73 13.32 -13.44
C GLU A 344 29.55 14.09 -14.50
N VAL A 345 30.57 14.80 -14.02
CA VAL A 345 31.45 15.61 -14.88
C VAL A 345 32.59 14.71 -15.37
N GLY A 346 32.46 14.23 -16.61
CA GLY A 346 33.48 13.55 -17.41
C GLY A 346 33.51 14.09 -18.84
N VAL A 347 33.94 13.27 -19.82
CA VAL A 347 33.93 13.65 -21.26
C VAL A 347 32.50 13.89 -21.80
N LEU A 348 31.48 13.39 -21.09
CA LEU A 348 30.07 13.58 -21.43
C LEU A 348 29.27 13.87 -20.15
N VAL A 349 28.37 14.86 -20.21
CA VAL A 349 27.45 15.18 -19.11
C VAL A 349 26.33 14.14 -19.10
N ILE A 350 26.31 13.27 -18.10
CA ILE A 350 25.28 12.23 -17.95
C ILE A 350 24.39 12.59 -16.75
N PHE A 351 23.09 12.71 -16.99
CA PHE A 351 22.08 12.87 -15.95
C PHE A 351 21.60 11.52 -15.45
N THR A 352 21.54 11.34 -14.14
CA THR A 352 20.93 10.17 -13.53
C THR A 352 19.48 10.43 -13.15
N TYR A 353 18.67 9.39 -13.20
CA TYR A 353 17.24 9.41 -12.90
C TYR A 353 16.93 8.37 -11.85
N GLN A 354 15.87 8.59 -11.08
CA GLN A 354 15.34 7.62 -10.13
C GLN A 354 13.89 7.36 -10.48
N TRP A 355 13.56 6.07 -10.66
CA TRP A 355 12.19 5.62 -10.72
C TRP A 355 11.68 5.40 -9.30
N GLY A 356 10.36 5.44 -9.09
CA GLY A 356 9.82 5.17 -7.78
C GLY A 356 8.33 5.37 -7.66
N PHE A 357 7.88 5.42 -6.41
CA PHE A 357 6.48 5.60 -6.04
C PHE A 357 6.25 6.90 -5.28
N SER A 358 5.09 7.50 -5.51
CA SER A 358 4.49 8.39 -4.52
C SER A 358 3.96 7.55 -3.36
N TYR A 359 4.51 7.74 -2.17
CA TYR A 359 4.10 7.03 -0.95
C TYR A 359 2.59 7.16 -0.72
N LEU A 360 2.05 8.38 -0.83
CA LEU A 360 0.67 8.67 -0.50
C LEU A 360 -0.30 8.02 -1.50
N GLN A 361 0.01 8.09 -2.79
CA GLN A 361 -0.80 7.43 -3.81
C GLN A 361 -0.72 5.90 -3.72
N LEU A 362 0.48 5.35 -3.49
CA LEU A 362 0.66 3.91 -3.30
C LEU A 362 -0.16 3.42 -2.09
N TYR A 363 -0.10 4.14 -0.95
CA TYR A 363 -0.88 3.81 0.24
C TYR A 363 -2.39 3.81 -0.04
N ILE A 364 -2.91 4.84 -0.73
CA ILE A 364 -4.33 4.91 -1.11
C ILE A 364 -4.70 3.76 -2.05
N ALA A 365 -3.89 3.51 -3.08
CA ALA A 365 -4.17 2.47 -4.08
C ALA A 365 -4.25 1.07 -3.46
N VAL A 366 -3.37 0.77 -2.51
CA VAL A 366 -3.34 -0.52 -1.81
C VAL A 366 -4.57 -0.70 -0.93
N ASN A 367 -4.98 0.35 -0.20
CA ASN A 367 -6.20 0.32 0.60
C ASN A 367 -7.46 0.15 -0.26
N LEU A 368 -7.53 0.82 -1.42
CA LEU A 368 -8.64 0.65 -2.37
C LEU A 368 -8.66 -0.77 -2.95
N LEU A 369 -7.49 -1.33 -3.28
CA LEU A 369 -7.36 -2.70 -3.78
C LEU A 369 -7.74 -3.74 -2.72
N LEU A 370 -7.41 -3.50 -1.44
CA LEU A 370 -7.84 -4.31 -0.31
C LEU A 370 -9.37 -4.26 -0.12
N LEU A 371 -9.96 -3.06 -0.17
CA LEU A 371 -11.41 -2.87 -0.09
C LEU A 371 -12.15 -3.58 -1.24
N TRP A 372 -11.65 -3.44 -2.47
CA TRP A 372 -12.17 -4.16 -3.63
C TRP A 372 -12.07 -5.68 -3.43
N SER A 373 -10.90 -6.18 -3.03
CA SER A 373 -10.66 -7.62 -2.81
C SER A 373 -11.61 -8.19 -1.75
N ALA A 374 -11.76 -7.50 -0.62
CA ALA A 374 -12.66 -7.90 0.46
C ALA A 374 -14.12 -7.93 0.00
N GLY A 375 -14.58 -6.88 -0.69
CA GLY A 375 -15.98 -6.83 -1.14
C GLY A 375 -16.30 -7.85 -2.24
N ILE A 376 -15.38 -8.10 -3.17
CA ILE A 376 -15.51 -9.19 -4.16
C ILE A 376 -15.58 -10.54 -3.46
N TYR A 377 -14.72 -10.79 -2.47
CA TYR A 377 -14.74 -12.03 -1.71
C TYR A 377 -16.06 -12.23 -0.96
N LEU A 378 -16.57 -11.19 -0.30
CA LEU A 378 -17.85 -11.25 0.42
C LEU A 378 -19.04 -11.53 -0.52
N LEU A 379 -19.04 -10.92 -1.71
CA LEU A 379 -20.08 -11.18 -2.72
C LEU A 379 -19.99 -12.58 -3.31
N TRP A 380 -18.77 -13.05 -3.59
CA TRP A 380 -18.54 -14.42 -4.04
C TRP A 380 -19.03 -15.42 -2.98
N LEU A 381 -18.72 -15.20 -1.71
CA LEU A 381 -19.16 -16.03 -0.60
C LEU A 381 -20.69 -16.08 -0.51
N LYS A 382 -21.32 -14.91 -0.60
CA LYS A 382 -22.79 -14.78 -0.57
C LYS A 382 -23.45 -15.47 -1.76
N ALA A 383 -22.90 -15.36 -2.96
CA ALA A 383 -23.40 -16.08 -4.13
C ALA A 383 -23.25 -17.60 -3.93
N ARG A 384 -22.07 -18.06 -3.51
CA ARG A 384 -21.76 -19.49 -3.35
C ARG A 384 -22.63 -20.19 -2.31
N PHE A 385 -23.01 -19.53 -1.22
CA PHE A 385 -23.90 -20.15 -0.23
C PHE A 385 -25.36 -20.23 -0.66
N ASN A 386 -25.79 -19.38 -1.58
CA ASN A 386 -27.15 -19.38 -2.07
C ASN A 386 -27.32 -20.20 -3.37
N LEU A 387 -26.24 -20.52 -4.06
CA LEU A 387 -26.23 -21.33 -5.30
C LEU A 387 -26.73 -22.79 -5.11
N PRO A 388 -26.29 -23.56 -4.10
CA PRO A 388 -26.75 -24.93 -3.87
C PRO A 388 -28.23 -25.04 -3.52
N LEU A 389 -28.87 -23.96 -3.03
CA LEU A 389 -30.30 -23.94 -2.78
C LEU A 389 -31.14 -23.83 -4.07
N ALA A 390 -30.50 -23.60 -5.22
CA ALA A 390 -31.18 -23.38 -6.50
C ALA A 390 -31.17 -24.60 -7.45
N GLN A 391 -30.84 -25.81 -6.95
CA GLN A 391 -30.81 -27.07 -7.72
C GLN A 391 -29.93 -27.08 -9.00
N HIS A 392 -29.10 -26.06 -9.25
CA HIS A 392 -28.18 -26.00 -10.39
C HIS A 392 -26.73 -25.91 -9.90
N ASP A 393 -25.86 -26.76 -10.45
CA ASP A 393 -24.43 -26.79 -10.09
C ASP A 393 -23.66 -25.55 -10.60
N GLN A 394 -24.22 -24.84 -11.59
CA GLN A 394 -23.63 -23.65 -12.19
C GLN A 394 -24.70 -22.61 -12.54
N VAL A 395 -24.29 -21.34 -12.51
CA VAL A 395 -25.09 -20.22 -13.01
C VAL A 395 -25.13 -20.30 -14.55
N PRO A 396 -26.32 -20.19 -15.19
CA PRO A 396 -26.42 -20.08 -16.64
C PRO A 396 -25.49 -18.97 -17.15
N GLN A 397 -24.60 -19.28 -18.10
CA GLN A 397 -23.65 -18.30 -18.65
C GLN A 397 -23.93 -18.07 -20.14
N GLU A 398 -23.75 -16.81 -20.57
CA GLU A 398 -23.69 -16.37 -21.96
C GLU A 398 -24.87 -16.88 -22.82
N TRP A 399 -24.65 -17.95 -23.58
CA TRP A 399 -25.63 -18.53 -24.50
C TRP A 399 -26.83 -19.15 -23.78
N GLU A 400 -26.62 -19.72 -22.60
CA GLU A 400 -27.72 -20.29 -21.83
C GLU A 400 -28.67 -19.19 -21.34
N CYS A 401 -28.11 -18.04 -20.94
CA CYS A 401 -28.89 -16.86 -20.58
C CYS A 401 -29.69 -16.32 -21.77
N VAL A 402 -29.08 -16.24 -22.95
CA VAL A 402 -29.77 -15.81 -24.18
C VAL A 402 -30.90 -16.77 -24.54
N LEU A 403 -30.66 -18.08 -24.46
CA LEU A 403 -31.69 -19.09 -24.74
C LEU A 403 -32.82 -19.03 -23.72
N HIS A 404 -32.52 -18.87 -22.43
CA HIS A 404 -33.50 -18.74 -21.37
C HIS A 404 -34.37 -17.49 -21.56
N MET A 405 -33.74 -16.33 -21.78
CA MET A 405 -34.43 -15.08 -22.07
C MET A 405 -35.30 -15.19 -23.31
N SER A 406 -34.81 -15.80 -24.39
CA SER A 406 -35.60 -15.98 -25.62
C SER A 406 -36.85 -16.84 -25.39
N ARG A 407 -36.75 -17.83 -24.50
CA ARG A 407 -37.83 -18.76 -24.17
C ARG A 407 -38.90 -18.05 -23.34
N GLU A 408 -38.51 -17.33 -22.30
CA GLU A 408 -39.44 -16.55 -21.46
C GLU A 408 -40.11 -15.42 -22.24
N LEU A 409 -39.33 -14.65 -23.01
CA LEU A 409 -39.88 -13.58 -23.84
C LEU A 409 -40.90 -14.11 -24.84
N ARG A 410 -40.64 -15.26 -25.47
CA ARG A 410 -41.58 -15.92 -26.39
C ARG A 410 -42.83 -16.42 -25.67
N ARG A 411 -42.71 -16.91 -24.43
CA ARG A 411 -43.84 -17.34 -23.61
C ARG A 411 -44.74 -16.16 -23.26
N GLU A 412 -44.17 -15.04 -22.81
CA GLU A 412 -44.92 -13.85 -22.42
C GLU A 412 -45.59 -13.14 -23.61
N LEU A 413 -44.89 -13.04 -24.75
CA LEU A 413 -45.46 -12.49 -25.99
C LEU A 413 -46.63 -13.34 -26.50
N LYS A 414 -46.53 -14.66 -26.41
CA LYS A 414 -47.65 -15.56 -26.75
C LYS A 414 -48.84 -15.39 -25.80
N ARG A 415 -48.60 -15.26 -24.50
CA ARG A 415 -49.65 -15.00 -23.49
C ARG A 415 -50.36 -13.66 -23.76
N SER A 416 -49.63 -12.68 -24.26
CA SER A 416 -50.16 -11.35 -24.61
C SER A 416 -50.85 -11.30 -25.99
N GLY A 417 -51.06 -12.44 -26.64
CA GLY A 417 -51.81 -12.54 -27.90
C GLY A 417 -50.99 -12.38 -29.20
N ILE A 418 -49.67 -12.16 -29.13
CA ILE A 418 -48.82 -12.00 -30.31
C ILE A 418 -48.35 -13.39 -30.80
N LYS A 419 -49.04 -13.92 -31.82
CA LYS A 419 -48.85 -15.31 -32.30
C LYS A 419 -47.59 -15.57 -33.15
N SER A 420 -46.93 -14.54 -33.70
CA SER A 420 -45.74 -14.73 -34.56
C SER A 420 -44.62 -13.73 -34.28
N THR A 421 -43.57 -14.20 -33.61
CA THR A 421 -42.32 -13.44 -33.38
C THR A 421 -41.36 -13.48 -34.57
N LYS A 422 -41.67 -14.24 -35.64
CA LYS A 422 -40.76 -14.49 -36.78
C LYS A 422 -40.61 -13.32 -37.77
N ARG A 423 -41.41 -12.25 -37.63
CA ARG A 423 -41.43 -11.11 -38.59
C ARG A 423 -41.27 -9.73 -37.93
N LEU A 424 -40.94 -9.67 -36.64
CA LEU A 424 -40.78 -8.39 -35.94
C LEU A 424 -39.36 -7.87 -36.14
N THR A 425 -39.24 -6.58 -36.50
CA THR A 425 -37.94 -5.88 -36.45
C THR A 425 -37.63 -5.45 -35.01
N ASP A 426 -36.34 -5.26 -34.67
CA ASP A 426 -35.91 -4.86 -33.32
C ASP A 426 -36.65 -3.65 -32.73
N PRO A 427 -36.94 -2.56 -33.48
CA PRO A 427 -37.72 -1.44 -32.96
C PRO A 427 -39.16 -1.83 -32.61
N GLN A 428 -39.80 -2.62 -33.47
CA GLN A 428 -41.17 -3.11 -33.25
C GLN A 428 -41.23 -4.09 -32.07
N LEU A 429 -40.21 -4.94 -31.92
CA LEU A 429 -40.10 -5.84 -30.78
C LEU A 429 -39.94 -5.05 -29.47
N LYS A 430 -39.04 -4.07 -29.44
CA LYS A 430 -38.83 -3.21 -28.26
C LYS A 430 -40.09 -2.43 -27.88
N GLN A 431 -40.79 -1.87 -28.86
CA GLN A 431 -42.04 -1.16 -28.64
C GLN A 431 -43.14 -2.08 -28.11
N ASN A 432 -43.27 -3.30 -28.64
CA ASN A 432 -44.25 -4.28 -28.16
C ASN A 432 -43.95 -4.74 -26.73
N VAL A 433 -42.68 -4.96 -26.38
CA VAL A 433 -42.27 -5.31 -25.01
C VAL A 433 -42.56 -4.16 -24.03
N MET A 434 -42.32 -2.91 -24.42
CA MET A 434 -42.65 -1.77 -23.56
C MET A 434 -44.16 -1.54 -23.44
N ALA A 435 -44.91 -1.62 -24.55
CA ALA A 435 -46.34 -1.33 -24.57
C ALA A 435 -47.20 -2.42 -23.94
N HIS A 436 -46.88 -3.70 -24.17
CA HIS A 436 -47.72 -4.82 -23.73
C HIS A 436 -47.19 -5.54 -22.48
N LEU A 437 -45.87 -5.50 -22.23
CA LEU A 437 -45.26 -6.18 -21.09
C LEU A 437 -44.71 -5.22 -20.03
N GLN A 438 -44.86 -3.90 -20.21
CA GLN A 438 -44.29 -2.86 -19.32
C GLN A 438 -42.79 -3.07 -19.04
N GLY A 439 -42.04 -3.58 -20.04
CA GLY A 439 -40.62 -3.93 -19.92
C GLY A 439 -40.34 -5.40 -19.63
N GLY A 440 -41.35 -6.18 -19.25
CA GLY A 440 -41.32 -7.63 -19.00
C GLY A 440 -40.39 -8.04 -17.86
N GLN A 441 -40.58 -9.24 -17.32
CA GLN A 441 -39.79 -9.73 -16.20
C GLN A 441 -39.26 -11.13 -16.45
N ILE A 442 -38.02 -11.38 -16.01
CA ILE A 442 -37.39 -12.69 -16.07
C ILE A 442 -37.05 -13.14 -14.65
N SER A 443 -37.47 -14.36 -14.32
CA SER A 443 -37.04 -15.11 -13.15
C SER A 443 -36.58 -16.49 -13.61
N PHE A 444 -35.56 -17.02 -12.97
CA PHE A 444 -35.24 -18.44 -13.11
C PHE A 444 -36.24 -19.21 -12.25
N GLY A 445 -36.90 -20.22 -12.82
CA GLY A 445 -37.84 -21.06 -12.07
C GLY A 445 -37.11 -21.75 -10.93
N ALA A 446 -37.45 -21.41 -9.69
CA ALA A 446 -36.97 -22.07 -8.49
C ALA A 446 -38.19 -22.38 -7.62
N ASP A 447 -38.41 -23.66 -7.33
CA ASP A 447 -39.30 -24.08 -6.24
C ASP A 447 -38.61 -23.69 -4.92
N LEU A 448 -38.84 -22.45 -4.48
CA LEU A 448 -38.32 -21.91 -3.23
C LEU A 448 -39.09 -22.51 -2.05
N GLU A 449 -38.75 -23.75 -1.67
CA GLU A 449 -39.34 -24.42 -0.50
C GLU A 449 -38.72 -23.94 0.83
N THR A 450 -37.71 -23.06 0.82
CA THR A 450 -37.14 -22.53 2.07
C THR A 450 -36.68 -21.08 1.94
N ASP A 451 -37.41 -20.19 2.62
CA ASP A 451 -37.21 -18.74 2.68
C ASP A 451 -35.95 -18.30 3.48
N MET A 452 -35.06 -19.24 3.82
CA MET A 452 -33.95 -18.95 4.72
C MET A 452 -32.81 -18.22 3.97
N ILE A 453 -32.88 -16.90 3.98
CA ILE A 453 -31.76 -16.03 3.59
C ILE A 453 -30.62 -16.27 4.57
N ILE A 454 -29.59 -17.01 4.14
CA ILE A 454 -28.34 -17.09 4.89
C ILE A 454 -27.75 -15.66 4.92
N THR A 455 -27.82 -15.04 6.09
CA THR A 455 -27.20 -13.73 6.32
C THR A 455 -25.69 -13.82 6.13
N LEU A 456 -25.04 -12.70 5.76
CA LEU A 456 -23.59 -12.66 5.55
C LEU A 456 -22.83 -13.22 6.77
N ARG A 457 -23.29 -12.85 7.98
CA ARG A 457 -22.76 -13.34 9.25
C ARG A 457 -22.87 -14.87 9.32
N MET A 458 -24.07 -15.44 9.13
CA MET A 458 -24.24 -16.90 9.15
C MET A 458 -23.41 -17.61 8.07
N GLY A 459 -23.28 -17.02 6.88
CA GLY A 459 -22.45 -17.55 5.80
C GLY A 459 -20.97 -17.58 6.18
N VAL A 460 -20.44 -16.50 6.74
CA VAL A 460 -19.05 -16.44 7.24
C VAL A 460 -18.82 -17.43 8.36
N TRP A 461 -19.72 -17.53 9.35
CA TRP A 461 -19.63 -18.51 10.44
C TRP A 461 -19.69 -19.95 9.93
N ARG A 462 -20.55 -20.23 8.95
CA ARG A 462 -20.65 -21.55 8.31
C ARG A 462 -19.39 -21.87 7.49
N TRP A 463 -18.82 -20.89 6.79
CA TRP A 463 -17.55 -21.03 6.10
C TRP A 463 -16.40 -21.31 7.07
N LEU A 464 -16.30 -20.54 8.17
CA LEU A 464 -15.32 -20.74 9.23
C LEU A 464 -15.45 -22.14 9.85
N GLY A 465 -16.67 -22.61 10.07
CA GLY A 465 -16.92 -23.97 10.56
C GLY A 465 -16.47 -25.06 9.58
N ILE A 466 -16.79 -24.90 8.29
CA ILE A 466 -16.43 -25.87 7.24
C ILE A 466 -14.92 -25.86 6.94
N ASN A 467 -14.28 -24.69 6.97
CA ASN A 467 -12.89 -24.46 6.58
C ASN A 467 -12.02 -24.02 7.76
N ARG A 468 -12.31 -24.52 8.97
CA ARG A 468 -11.63 -24.12 10.21
C ARG A 468 -10.10 -24.17 10.14
N LEU A 469 -9.54 -25.14 9.41
CA LEU A 469 -8.09 -25.28 9.22
C LEU A 469 -7.50 -24.12 8.41
N TRP A 470 -8.17 -23.70 7.33
CA TRP A 470 -7.78 -22.55 6.52
C TRP A 470 -7.93 -21.24 7.29
N ALA A 471 -9.00 -21.10 8.07
CA ALA A 471 -9.22 -19.95 8.91
C ALA A 471 -8.12 -19.79 9.99
N CYS A 472 -7.76 -20.88 10.67
CA CYS A 472 -6.65 -20.88 11.63
C CYS A 472 -5.31 -20.57 10.96
N ALA A 473 -5.07 -21.11 9.75
CA ALA A 473 -3.89 -20.80 8.95
C ALA A 473 -3.78 -19.30 8.65
N PHE A 474 -4.84 -18.67 8.14
CA PHE A 474 -4.83 -17.22 7.87
C PHE A 474 -4.71 -16.38 9.15
N ALA A 475 -5.36 -16.79 10.24
CA ALA A 475 -5.22 -16.08 11.52
C ALA A 475 -3.79 -16.16 12.06
N LEU A 476 -3.14 -17.31 11.98
CA LEU A 476 -1.75 -17.51 12.38
C LEU A 476 -0.80 -16.66 11.53
N GLN A 477 -1.05 -16.59 10.22
CA GLN A 477 -0.30 -15.75 9.28
C GLN A 477 -0.45 -14.24 9.57
N MET A 478 -1.65 -13.80 9.92
CA MET A 478 -1.88 -12.41 10.29
C MET A 478 -1.20 -12.06 11.62
N LEU A 479 -1.28 -12.96 12.61
CA LEU A 479 -0.62 -12.79 13.90
C LEU A 479 0.90 -12.75 13.79
N SER A 480 1.51 -13.58 12.94
CA SER A 480 2.96 -13.55 12.70
C SER A 480 3.40 -12.27 12.01
N VAL A 481 2.67 -11.79 11.00
CA VAL A 481 2.95 -10.51 10.34
C VAL A 481 2.90 -9.37 11.37
N ILE A 482 1.86 -9.32 12.21
CA ILE A 482 1.73 -8.32 13.28
C ILE A 482 2.88 -8.45 14.29
N ALA A 483 3.23 -9.66 14.71
CA ALA A 483 4.33 -9.89 15.64
C ALA A 483 5.69 -9.45 15.06
N SER A 484 5.96 -9.71 13.77
CA SER A 484 7.17 -9.26 13.07
C SER A 484 7.23 -7.73 12.97
N LEU A 485 6.10 -7.07 12.72
CA LEU A 485 6.01 -5.61 12.71
C LEU A 485 6.23 -5.00 14.10
N LEU A 486 5.67 -5.61 15.15
CA LEU A 486 5.90 -5.20 16.53
C LEU A 486 7.39 -5.36 16.92
N LEU A 487 8.02 -6.46 16.52
CA LEU A 487 9.47 -6.64 16.71
C LEU A 487 10.29 -5.56 15.97
N HIS A 488 9.90 -5.21 14.74
CA HIS A 488 10.58 -4.16 13.97
C HIS A 488 10.51 -2.81 14.68
N LEU A 489 9.33 -2.45 15.20
CA LEU A 489 9.11 -1.23 15.96
C LEU A 489 9.90 -1.19 17.26
N LEU A 490 10.09 -2.35 17.91
CA LEU A 490 10.78 -2.45 19.20
C LEU A 490 12.31 -2.50 19.07
N TRP A 491 12.87 -3.09 18.01
CA TRP A 491 14.31 -3.38 17.95
C TRP A 491 15.09 -2.64 16.85
N ARG A 492 14.43 -1.95 15.92
CA ARG A 492 15.03 -1.09 14.86
C ARG A 492 16.27 -1.67 14.14
N GLU A 493 16.41 -2.99 14.08
CA GLU A 493 17.48 -3.70 13.35
C GLU A 493 16.92 -4.34 12.07
N SER A 494 17.68 -4.14 10.98
CA SER A 494 17.57 -4.55 9.56
C SER A 494 16.24 -5.09 8.96
N PRO A 495 15.95 -4.82 7.66
CA PRO A 495 14.75 -5.27 6.92
C PRO A 495 14.62 -6.80 6.70
N SER A 496 15.47 -7.61 7.33
CA SER A 496 15.40 -9.09 7.32
C SER A 496 14.13 -9.66 7.99
N LEU A 497 13.29 -8.81 8.60
CA LEU A 497 12.01 -9.15 9.22
C LEU A 497 10.90 -9.57 8.23
N LEU A 498 11.01 -9.22 6.94
CA LEU A 498 10.19 -9.82 5.89
C LEU A 498 10.39 -11.36 5.84
N ALA A 499 11.62 -11.84 6.11
CA ALA A 499 11.93 -13.27 6.09
C ALA A 499 11.14 -14.06 7.14
N LEU A 500 10.81 -13.48 8.30
CA LEU A 500 9.98 -14.13 9.33
C LEU A 500 8.49 -14.17 8.95
N ALA A 501 7.99 -13.13 8.26
CA ALA A 501 6.66 -13.18 7.65
C ALA A 501 6.59 -14.27 6.54
N TYR A 502 7.67 -14.46 5.77
CA TYR A 502 7.81 -15.57 4.81
C TYR A 502 7.90 -16.95 5.50
N VAL A 503 8.56 -17.06 6.65
CA VAL A 503 8.59 -18.28 7.48
C VAL A 503 7.19 -18.61 8.05
N SER A 504 6.33 -17.61 8.23
CA SER A 504 4.94 -17.84 8.63
C SER A 504 4.03 -18.29 7.48
N CYS A 505 4.23 -17.78 6.26
CA CYS A 505 3.69 -18.37 5.02
C CYS A 505 4.11 -19.84 4.89
N PHE A 506 5.36 -20.16 5.23
CA PHE A 506 5.91 -21.51 5.24
C PHE A 506 5.23 -22.42 6.28
N LEU A 507 5.01 -21.97 7.52
CA LEU A 507 4.30 -22.76 8.53
C LEU A 507 2.82 -23.01 8.15
N VAL A 508 2.18 -22.03 7.51
CA VAL A 508 0.81 -22.17 7.00
C VAL A 508 0.73 -23.16 5.84
N CYS A 509 1.64 -23.08 4.86
CA CYS A 509 1.76 -24.08 3.79
C CYS A 509 2.06 -25.47 4.35
N CYS A 510 2.93 -25.59 5.36
CA CYS A 510 3.28 -26.86 5.99
C CYS A 510 2.09 -27.50 6.72
N VAL A 511 1.27 -26.72 7.44
CA VAL A 511 0.06 -27.24 8.12
C VAL A 511 -1.01 -27.67 7.11
N LEU A 512 -1.17 -26.95 6.00
CA LEU A 512 -2.20 -27.22 4.99
C LEU A 512 -1.86 -28.39 4.04
N LEU A 513 -0.57 -28.71 3.84
CA LEU A 513 -0.11 -29.79 2.95
C LEU A 513 -0.04 -31.18 3.63
N THR A 514 -0.33 -31.29 4.93
CA THR A 514 -0.15 -32.52 5.73
C THR A 514 -0.97 -33.74 5.31
N LYS A 515 -1.95 -33.62 4.40
CA LYS A 515 -2.74 -34.78 3.97
C LYS A 515 -2.27 -35.51 2.71
N GLY A 516 -1.23 -35.08 1.98
CA GLY A 516 -0.84 -35.89 0.82
C GLY A 516 0.37 -35.56 -0.06
N THR A 517 1.09 -34.44 0.08
CA THR A 517 2.24 -34.18 -0.82
C THR A 517 3.48 -33.71 -0.08
N LYS A 518 4.41 -34.66 0.13
CA LYS A 518 5.71 -34.41 0.74
C LYS A 518 6.71 -33.73 -0.21
N PHE A 519 6.46 -33.74 -1.52
CA PHE A 519 7.43 -33.32 -2.55
C PHE A 519 7.38 -31.82 -2.88
N LEU A 520 6.21 -31.18 -2.78
CA LEU A 520 6.03 -29.74 -2.99
C LEU A 520 6.58 -28.87 -1.84
N ILE A 521 6.92 -29.51 -0.72
CA ILE A 521 7.47 -28.88 0.49
C ILE A 521 8.87 -28.30 0.24
N VAL A 522 9.59 -28.74 -0.80
CA VAL A 522 11.01 -28.37 -1.02
C VAL A 522 11.21 -27.39 -2.18
N ILE A 523 10.42 -27.50 -3.26
CA ILE A 523 10.65 -26.75 -4.51
C ILE A 523 10.12 -25.30 -4.44
N LEU A 524 8.90 -25.12 -3.91
CA LEU A 524 8.31 -23.79 -3.70
C LEU A 524 9.15 -22.88 -2.77
N PRO A 525 9.75 -23.39 -1.67
CA PRO A 525 10.63 -22.58 -0.83
C PRO A 525 11.87 -22.08 -1.55
N LEU A 526 12.53 -22.89 -2.38
CA LEU A 526 13.74 -22.47 -3.09
C LEU A 526 13.45 -21.37 -4.11
N ALA A 527 12.32 -21.46 -4.81
CA ALA A 527 11.88 -20.43 -5.74
C ALA A 527 11.52 -19.10 -5.03
N TRP A 528 10.85 -19.17 -3.87
CA TRP A 528 10.44 -17.98 -3.12
C TRP A 528 11.56 -17.35 -2.28
N LEU A 529 12.52 -18.14 -1.77
CA LEU A 529 13.77 -17.64 -1.19
C LEU A 529 14.59 -16.89 -2.23
N GLY A 530 14.64 -17.36 -3.48
CA GLY A 530 15.28 -16.64 -4.57
C GLY A 530 14.68 -15.26 -4.82
N ILE A 531 13.35 -15.15 -4.85
CA ILE A 531 12.64 -13.87 -5.04
C ILE A 531 12.84 -12.94 -3.84
N GLY A 532 12.76 -13.45 -2.61
CA GLY A 532 12.95 -12.65 -1.40
C GLY A 532 14.39 -12.17 -1.21
N LEU A 533 15.39 -12.98 -1.58
CA LEU A 533 16.81 -12.59 -1.54
C LEU A 533 17.14 -11.55 -2.60
N GLU A 534 16.57 -11.64 -3.80
CA GLU A 534 16.75 -10.62 -4.84
C GLU A 534 16.01 -9.30 -4.49
N PHE A 535 14.82 -9.38 -3.89
CA PHE A 535 14.13 -8.17 -3.42
C PHE A 535 14.86 -7.51 -2.24
N SER A 536 15.41 -8.29 -1.31
CA SER A 536 16.26 -7.78 -0.23
C SER A 536 17.56 -7.17 -0.76
N ARG A 537 18.16 -7.72 -1.82
CA ARG A 537 19.33 -7.14 -2.50
C ARG A 537 18.98 -5.82 -3.17
N LEU A 538 17.82 -5.73 -3.84
CA LEU A 538 17.32 -4.49 -4.45
C LEU A 538 17.08 -3.39 -3.41
N VAL A 539 16.66 -3.75 -2.19
CA VAL A 539 16.45 -2.80 -1.09
C VAL A 539 17.75 -2.46 -0.35
N SER A 540 18.76 -3.35 -0.32
CA SER A 540 20.04 -3.10 0.36
C SER A 540 21.10 -2.45 -0.53
N LEU A 541 20.88 -2.35 -1.85
CA LEU A 541 21.78 -1.73 -2.82
C LEU A 541 21.37 -0.28 -3.17
N GLY A 542 20.31 0.25 -2.56
CA GLY A 542 19.96 1.67 -2.54
C GLY A 542 20.10 2.22 -1.13
#